data_AF-A0A8R7UE26-F1
#
_entry.id   AF-A0A8R7UE26-F1
#
_cell.length_a   1.000
_cell.length_b   1.000
_cell.length_c   1.000
_cell.angle_alpha   90.00
_cell.angle_beta   90.00
_cell.angle_gamma   90.00
#
_symmetry.space_group_name_H-M   'P 1'
#
loop_
_entity.id
_entity.type
_entity.pdbx_description
1 polymer ?
#
loop_
_entity_poly.entity_id
_entity_poly.type
_entity_poly.pdbx_seq_one_letter_code
_entity_poly.pdbx_strand_id
1 'polypeptide(L)'
;MGLSSAAEIDGAQLCIFDLRRGQQEGQELDKILFFHPADCPILLQLSVIGLCEGIITFTRIFSPEDDCEVIESDKHCHVFYQAEPDIWMVLVVQKIKDNESTLRFGALQGILKESHSLFAMFHGPIRTLLDRQPSAEFARGHLHTFITDYLSDFSVGKKLQLPTYRDSLTERGTVQMLTVSREVALEVQSLTTVLGSCLRNVICQSVVLFEDLLVSTTLPMDDTLNLYTYAILRLTPSALSSNGNSWSYLRKGGYVNADTTLSSANGAASAERPLQREKLSKGKDGFVAADFVTTEIRGAVPLNPILWFHQAEERMYLCVYQHKN
;
A
#
# COMPACT_ATOMS: atom_id res chain seq x y z
N MET A 1 -27.25 -28.71 -7.01
CA MET A 1 -26.40 -28.68 -5.80
C MET A 1 -26.39 -27.26 -5.30
N GLY A 2 -26.96 -27.04 -4.11
CA GLY A 2 -27.25 -25.69 -3.61
C GLY A 2 -25.98 -24.96 -3.21
N LEU A 3 -25.69 -23.86 -3.90
CA LEU A 3 -24.79 -22.83 -3.38
C LEU A 3 -25.43 -22.32 -2.09
N SER A 4 -24.87 -22.70 -0.96
CA SER A 4 -25.16 -22.11 0.34
C SER A 4 -25.12 -20.59 0.17
N SER A 5 -26.20 -19.90 0.53
CA SER A 5 -26.21 -18.44 0.59
C SER A 5 -25.23 -18.02 1.68
N ALA A 6 -23.96 -17.85 1.30
CA ALA A 6 -22.95 -17.25 2.14
C ALA A 6 -23.53 -15.94 2.66
N ALA A 7 -23.50 -15.74 3.98
CA ALA A 7 -23.98 -14.52 4.61
C ALA A 7 -23.41 -13.32 3.82
N GLU A 8 -24.29 -12.45 3.34
CA GLU A 8 -23.87 -11.32 2.50
C GLU A 8 -23.04 -10.38 3.37
N ILE A 9 -21.74 -10.30 3.09
CA ILE A 9 -20.88 -9.25 3.65
C ILE A 9 -21.19 -7.99 2.85
N ASP A 10 -21.71 -6.98 3.52
CA ASP A 10 -21.93 -5.66 2.94
C ASP A 10 -20.57 -4.97 2.75
N GLY A 11 -20.23 -4.64 1.51
CA GLY A 11 -19.01 -3.91 1.15
C GLY A 11 -17.92 -4.75 0.49
N ALA A 12 -16.78 -4.11 0.26
CA ALA A 12 -15.63 -4.73 -0.39
C ALA A 12 -14.82 -5.57 0.60
N GLN A 13 -14.31 -6.70 0.14
CA GLN A 13 -13.43 -7.59 0.90
C GLN A 13 -12.05 -7.59 0.27
N LEU A 14 -11.00 -7.52 1.09
CA LEU A 14 -9.63 -7.73 0.65
C LEU A 14 -9.04 -8.91 1.41
N CYS A 15 -8.54 -9.91 0.71
CA CYS A 15 -7.82 -11.02 1.31
C CYS A 15 -6.42 -11.18 0.73
N ILE A 16 -5.51 -11.64 1.58
CA ILE A 16 -4.14 -12.01 1.22
C ILE A 16 -3.90 -13.42 1.77
N PHE A 17 -3.46 -14.34 0.94
CA PHE A 17 -3.27 -15.74 1.33
C PHE A 17 -2.10 -16.41 0.61
N ASP A 18 -1.50 -17.42 1.24
CA ASP A 18 -0.38 -18.22 0.69
C ASP A 18 -0.88 -19.64 0.37
N LEU A 19 -0.93 -19.99 -0.91
CA LEU A 19 -1.40 -21.29 -1.39
C LEU A 19 -0.59 -22.46 -0.83
N ARG A 20 0.63 -22.27 -0.34
CA ARG A 20 1.43 -23.37 0.23
C ARG A 20 1.02 -23.74 1.65
N ARG A 21 0.24 -22.88 2.32
CA ARG A 21 -0.17 -23.03 3.72
C ARG A 21 -1.58 -23.61 3.84
N GLY A 22 -1.88 -24.27 4.96
CA GLY A 22 -3.21 -24.81 5.24
C GLY A 22 -3.68 -25.88 4.26
N GLN A 23 -2.77 -26.79 3.89
CA GLN A 23 -3.03 -27.89 2.96
C GLN A 23 -3.55 -29.16 3.64
N GLN A 24 -3.46 -29.22 4.97
CA GLN A 24 -3.95 -30.34 5.76
C GLN A 24 -5.34 -30.01 6.33
N GLU A 25 -6.18 -31.02 6.47
CA GLU A 25 -7.50 -30.89 7.07
C GLU A 25 -7.39 -30.31 8.49
N GLY A 26 -8.14 -29.24 8.75
CA GLY A 26 -8.14 -28.52 10.02
C GLY A 26 -7.06 -27.43 10.16
N GLN A 27 -6.23 -27.21 9.13
CA GLN A 27 -5.22 -26.15 9.09
C GLN A 27 -5.54 -25.05 8.07
N GLU A 28 -6.75 -25.02 7.51
CA GLU A 28 -7.12 -24.10 6.42
C GLU A 28 -6.94 -22.62 6.81
N LEU A 29 -7.06 -22.32 8.11
CA LEU A 29 -6.81 -21.00 8.69
C LEU A 29 -5.38 -20.50 8.45
N ASP A 30 -4.40 -21.41 8.37
CA ASP A 30 -3.01 -21.03 8.17
C ASP A 30 -2.74 -20.44 6.79
N LYS A 31 -3.65 -20.67 5.84
CA LYS A 31 -3.63 -20.10 4.50
C LYS A 31 -3.81 -18.58 4.52
N ILE A 32 -4.59 -18.07 5.48
CA ILE A 32 -4.96 -16.66 5.57
C ILE A 32 -3.79 -15.85 6.15
N LEU A 33 -3.31 -14.87 5.40
CA LEU A 33 -2.31 -13.90 5.87
C LEU A 33 -2.95 -12.57 6.29
N PHE A 34 -4.01 -12.16 5.61
CA PHE A 34 -4.78 -10.96 5.94
C PHE A 34 -6.21 -11.09 5.40
N PHE A 35 -7.18 -10.54 6.12
CA PHE A 35 -8.57 -10.42 5.67
C PHE A 35 -9.17 -9.10 6.16
N HIS A 36 -9.82 -8.37 5.26
CA HIS A 36 -10.62 -7.18 5.54
C HIS A 36 -12.05 -7.39 5.04
N PRO A 37 -13.08 -7.02 5.84
CA PRO A 37 -12.96 -6.45 7.19
C PRO A 37 -12.63 -7.53 8.24
N ALA A 38 -11.94 -7.14 9.31
CA ALA A 38 -11.39 -8.09 10.30
C ALA A 38 -12.46 -8.75 11.19
N ASP A 39 -13.64 -8.15 11.29
CA ASP A 39 -14.80 -8.66 12.02
C ASP A 39 -15.62 -9.69 11.22
N CYS A 40 -15.20 -9.99 9.99
CA CYS A 40 -15.79 -11.03 9.17
C CYS A 40 -15.70 -12.41 9.87
N PRO A 41 -16.81 -13.18 10.00
CA PRO A 41 -16.78 -14.51 10.59
C PRO A 41 -15.80 -15.45 9.89
N ILE A 42 -15.03 -16.23 10.66
CA ILE A 42 -13.92 -17.03 10.12
C ILE A 42 -14.36 -18.05 9.06
N LEU A 43 -15.52 -18.67 9.24
CA LEU A 43 -16.08 -19.61 8.27
C LEU A 43 -16.34 -18.95 6.91
N LEU A 44 -16.68 -17.67 6.92
CA LEU A 44 -16.93 -16.89 5.71
C LEU A 44 -15.62 -16.47 5.05
N GLN A 45 -14.60 -16.11 5.82
CA GLN A 45 -13.25 -15.87 5.30
C GLN A 45 -12.71 -17.13 4.58
N LEU A 46 -12.83 -18.30 5.22
CA LEU A 46 -12.44 -19.58 4.64
C LEU A 46 -13.23 -19.89 3.37
N SER A 47 -14.55 -19.63 3.36
CA SER A 47 -15.37 -19.81 2.16
C SER A 47 -14.93 -18.91 1.00
N VAL A 48 -14.58 -17.65 1.26
CA VAL A 48 -14.10 -16.72 0.22
C VAL A 48 -12.74 -17.17 -0.32
N ILE A 49 -11.81 -17.54 0.55
CA ILE A 49 -10.47 -17.99 0.15
C ILE A 49 -10.53 -19.31 -0.60
N GLY A 50 -11.32 -20.28 -0.15
CA GLY A 50 -11.52 -21.54 -0.85
C GLY A 50 -12.14 -21.37 -2.23
N LEU A 51 -13.07 -20.42 -2.39
CA LEU A 51 -13.61 -20.05 -3.71
C LEU A 51 -12.52 -19.45 -4.61
N CYS A 52 -11.73 -18.51 -4.10
CA CYS A 52 -10.65 -17.86 -4.86
C CYS A 52 -9.57 -18.85 -5.28
N GLU A 53 -9.14 -19.74 -4.39
CA GLU A 53 -8.19 -20.81 -4.67
C GLU A 53 -8.72 -21.79 -5.71
N GLY A 54 -10.00 -22.19 -5.59
CA GLY A 54 -10.66 -23.06 -6.56
C GLY A 54 -10.70 -22.42 -7.95
N ILE A 55 -11.00 -21.12 -8.02
CA ILE A 55 -10.96 -20.32 -9.25
C ILE A 55 -9.54 -20.32 -9.85
N ILE A 56 -8.53 -19.92 -9.08
CA ILE A 56 -7.13 -19.83 -9.54
C ILE A 56 -6.66 -21.18 -10.07
N THR A 57 -6.95 -22.26 -9.33
CA THR A 57 -6.57 -23.62 -9.71
C THR A 57 -7.28 -24.05 -10.99
N PHE A 58 -8.58 -23.77 -11.09
CA PHE A 58 -9.38 -24.11 -12.27
C PHE A 58 -8.90 -23.37 -13.51
N THR A 59 -8.68 -22.06 -13.44
CA THR A 59 -8.25 -21.26 -14.61
C THR A 59 -6.88 -21.67 -15.10
N ARG A 60 -5.95 -22.05 -14.20
CA ARG A 60 -4.62 -22.55 -14.55
C ARG A 60 -4.64 -23.84 -15.38
N ILE A 61 -5.70 -24.65 -15.30
CA ILE A 61 -5.85 -25.85 -16.14
C ILE A 61 -5.98 -25.46 -17.63
N PHE A 62 -6.61 -24.32 -17.92
CA PHE A 62 -6.86 -23.85 -19.29
C PHE A 62 -5.81 -22.84 -19.77
N SER A 63 -5.23 -22.09 -18.84
CA SER A 63 -4.22 -21.06 -19.08
C SER A 63 -3.09 -21.20 -18.06
N PRO A 64 -2.12 -22.10 -18.28
CA PRO A 64 -1.05 -22.36 -17.30
C PRO A 64 -0.02 -21.22 -17.20
N GLU A 65 0.14 -20.43 -18.26
CA GLU A 65 1.13 -19.35 -18.35
C GLU A 65 0.54 -17.97 -17.98
N ASP A 66 -0.78 -17.86 -17.89
CA ASP A 66 -1.47 -16.60 -17.62
C ASP A 66 -2.29 -16.69 -16.33
N ASP A 67 -2.11 -15.74 -15.43
CA ASP A 67 -2.88 -15.66 -14.20
C ASP A 67 -4.31 -15.13 -14.46
N CYS A 68 -5.28 -15.67 -13.72
CA CYS A 68 -6.61 -15.08 -13.69
C CYS A 68 -6.54 -13.69 -13.06
N GLU A 69 -7.01 -12.66 -13.76
CA GLU A 69 -7.02 -11.28 -13.26
C GLU A 69 -8.37 -10.86 -12.70
N VAL A 70 -9.47 -11.28 -13.32
CA VAL A 70 -10.82 -10.83 -12.97
C VAL A 70 -11.83 -11.94 -13.21
N ILE A 71 -12.73 -12.16 -12.24
CA ILE A 71 -13.97 -12.91 -12.43
C ILE A 71 -15.16 -12.03 -12.10
N GLU A 72 -16.06 -11.92 -13.07
CA GLU A 72 -17.26 -11.13 -12.97
C GLU A 72 -18.49 -12.03 -12.87
N SER A 73 -19.33 -11.78 -11.86
CA SER A 73 -20.65 -12.40 -11.69
C SER A 73 -21.72 -11.32 -11.59
N ASP A 74 -22.99 -11.69 -11.55
CA ASP A 74 -24.12 -10.74 -11.44
C ASP A 74 -24.04 -9.88 -10.16
N LYS A 75 -23.56 -10.46 -9.06
CA LYS A 75 -23.52 -9.80 -7.74
C LYS A 75 -22.14 -9.33 -7.32
N HIS A 76 -21.07 -10.01 -7.74
CA HIS A 76 -19.71 -9.75 -7.26
C HIS A 76 -18.71 -9.71 -8.41
N CYS A 77 -17.67 -8.91 -8.22
CA CYS A 77 -16.46 -8.92 -9.02
C CYS A 77 -15.29 -9.33 -8.13
N HIS A 78 -14.52 -10.33 -8.56
CA HIS A 78 -13.28 -10.75 -7.91
C HIS A 78 -12.12 -10.26 -8.76
N VAL A 79 -11.25 -9.42 -8.21
CA VAL A 79 -10.03 -8.95 -8.85
C VAL A 79 -8.84 -9.61 -8.18
N PHE A 80 -8.05 -10.32 -8.98
CA PHE A 80 -6.95 -11.16 -8.55
C PHE A 80 -5.61 -10.52 -8.94
N TYR A 81 -4.65 -10.67 -8.04
CA TYR A 81 -3.27 -10.28 -8.27
C TYR A 81 -2.34 -11.27 -7.56
N GLN A 82 -1.48 -11.94 -8.32
CA GLN A 82 -0.40 -12.73 -7.76
C GLN A 82 0.72 -11.79 -7.32
N ALA A 83 0.79 -11.48 -6.03
CA ALA A 83 1.76 -10.54 -5.47
C ALA A 83 3.17 -11.12 -5.48
N GLU A 84 3.28 -12.39 -5.10
CA GLU A 84 4.51 -13.20 -5.15
C GLU A 84 4.13 -14.63 -5.56
N PRO A 85 5.08 -15.51 -5.95
CA PRO A 85 4.77 -16.91 -6.21
C PRO A 85 3.94 -17.50 -5.05
N ASP A 86 2.81 -18.15 -5.38
CA ASP A 86 1.84 -18.71 -4.42
C ASP A 86 1.16 -17.74 -3.43
N ILE A 87 1.54 -16.45 -3.37
CA ILE A 87 0.89 -15.45 -2.51
C ILE A 87 -0.03 -14.58 -3.36
N TRP A 88 -1.31 -14.61 -3.03
CA TRP A 88 -2.35 -13.93 -3.76
C TRP A 88 -2.98 -12.83 -2.94
N MET A 89 -3.26 -11.72 -3.61
CA MET A 89 -4.13 -10.65 -3.12
C MET A 89 -5.40 -10.65 -3.97
N VAL A 90 -6.56 -10.66 -3.31
CA VAL A 90 -7.86 -10.65 -4.01
C VAL A 90 -8.78 -9.60 -3.41
N LEU A 91 -9.32 -8.75 -4.27
CA LEU A 91 -10.33 -7.77 -3.92
C LEU A 91 -11.70 -8.23 -4.45
N VAL A 92 -12.65 -8.46 -3.54
CA VAL A 92 -14.03 -8.83 -3.87
C VAL A 92 -14.91 -7.61 -3.69
N VAL A 93 -15.59 -7.18 -4.76
CA VAL A 93 -16.44 -5.99 -4.78
C VAL A 93 -17.87 -6.39 -5.12
N GLN A 94 -18.83 -5.98 -4.28
CA GLN A 94 -20.25 -6.17 -4.57
C GLN A 94 -20.73 -5.14 -5.61
N LYS A 95 -21.49 -5.61 -6.61
CA LYS A 95 -22.13 -4.78 -7.63
C LYS A 95 -23.46 -4.24 -7.10
N ILE A 96 -23.65 -2.93 -7.18
CA ILE A 96 -24.89 -2.27 -6.79
C ILE A 96 -25.81 -2.20 -8.03
N LYS A 97 -27.04 -2.71 -7.92
CA LYS A 97 -27.97 -2.90 -9.06
C LYS A 97 -28.41 -1.61 -9.78
N ASP A 98 -28.42 -0.46 -9.09
CA ASP A 98 -28.95 0.81 -9.64
C ASP A 98 -27.88 1.79 -10.12
N ASN A 99 -26.61 1.43 -9.95
CA ASN A 99 -25.49 2.14 -10.54
C ASN A 99 -24.73 1.09 -11.35
N GLU A 100 -24.88 1.08 -12.67
CA GLU A 100 -23.84 0.57 -13.57
C GLU A 100 -22.59 1.46 -13.43
N SER A 101 -22.06 1.60 -12.21
CA SER A 101 -20.72 2.12 -11.99
C SER A 101 -19.83 1.14 -12.70
N THR A 102 -19.38 1.54 -13.88
CA THR A 102 -18.45 0.77 -14.72
C THR A 102 -17.19 0.59 -13.88
N LEU A 103 -17.11 -0.52 -13.16
CA LEU A 103 -15.98 -0.86 -12.31
C LEU A 103 -14.77 -0.90 -13.23
N ARG A 104 -13.74 -0.11 -12.93
CA ARG A 104 -12.49 -0.18 -13.68
C ARG A 104 -11.63 -1.25 -13.04
N PHE A 105 -11.74 -2.47 -13.54
CA PHE A 105 -10.99 -3.61 -13.00
C PHE A 105 -9.48 -3.34 -12.98
N GLY A 106 -8.94 -2.66 -14.00
CA GLY A 106 -7.54 -2.22 -14.01
C GLY A 106 -7.18 -1.25 -12.87
N ALA A 107 -8.10 -0.35 -12.48
CA ALA A 107 -7.88 0.54 -11.34
C ALA A 107 -7.94 -0.21 -10.00
N LEU A 108 -8.85 -1.19 -9.88
CA LEU A 108 -8.94 -2.06 -8.71
C LEU A 108 -7.70 -2.96 -8.57
N GLN A 109 -7.21 -3.52 -9.67
CA GLN A 109 -5.97 -4.28 -9.70
C GLN A 109 -4.76 -3.38 -9.39
N GLY A 110 -4.80 -2.12 -9.84
CA GLY A 110 -3.82 -1.09 -9.52
C GLY A 110 -3.70 -0.82 -8.01
N ILE A 111 -4.81 -0.85 -7.26
CA ILE A 111 -4.79 -0.75 -5.79
C ILE A 111 -4.04 -1.92 -5.17
N LEU A 112 -4.29 -3.15 -5.63
CA LEU A 112 -3.61 -4.34 -5.13
C LEU A 112 -2.10 -4.24 -5.39
N LYS A 113 -1.72 -3.91 -6.63
CA LYS A 113 -0.32 -3.72 -7.05
C LYS A 113 0.38 -2.63 -6.24
N GLU A 114 -0.23 -1.45 -6.14
CA GLU A 114 0.31 -0.31 -5.37
C GLU A 114 0.49 -0.66 -3.88
N SER A 115 -0.52 -1.28 -3.27
CA SER A 115 -0.46 -1.68 -1.85
C SER A 115 0.67 -2.69 -1.59
N HIS A 116 0.85 -3.65 -2.48
CA HIS A 116 1.92 -4.63 -2.41
C HIS A 116 3.30 -4.00 -2.61
N SER A 117 3.48 -3.18 -3.64
CA SER A 117 4.76 -2.54 -3.94
C SER A 117 5.20 -1.61 -2.81
N LEU A 118 4.29 -0.85 -2.22
CA LEU A 118 4.58 -0.04 -1.04
C LEU A 118 4.90 -0.91 0.18
N PHE A 119 4.15 -1.99 0.41
CA PHE A 119 4.45 -2.93 1.50
C PHE A 119 5.88 -3.50 1.37
N ALA A 120 6.22 -3.98 0.17
CA ALA A 120 7.53 -4.53 -0.14
C ALA A 120 8.64 -3.48 0.03
N MET A 121 8.36 -2.21 -0.28
CA MET A 121 9.30 -1.11 -0.08
C MET A 121 9.64 -0.89 1.40
N PHE A 122 8.72 -1.10 2.35
CA PHE A 122 9.03 -0.90 3.78
C PHE A 122 9.46 -2.18 4.50
N HIS A 123 8.91 -3.33 4.11
CA HIS A 123 9.08 -4.57 4.86
C HIS A 123 9.90 -5.64 4.11
N GLY A 124 10.20 -5.41 2.82
CA GLY A 124 10.70 -6.43 1.91
C GLY A 124 9.61 -7.40 1.47
N PRO A 125 9.96 -8.44 0.68
CA PRO A 125 8.98 -9.41 0.19
C PRO A 125 8.29 -10.14 1.34
N ILE A 126 6.98 -10.37 1.22
CA ILE A 126 6.14 -11.14 2.15
C ILE A 126 6.78 -12.52 2.40
N ARG A 127 7.29 -13.19 1.35
CA ARG A 127 7.99 -14.47 1.48
C ARG A 127 9.12 -14.41 2.49
N THR A 128 9.94 -13.37 2.46
CA THR A 128 11.07 -13.23 3.41
C THR A 128 10.61 -13.12 4.86
N LEU A 129 9.42 -12.55 5.11
CA LEU A 129 8.83 -12.50 6.44
C LEU A 129 8.27 -13.87 6.87
N LEU A 130 7.66 -14.60 5.94
CA LEU A 130 7.13 -15.95 6.17
C LEU A 130 8.24 -16.97 6.44
N ASP A 131 9.38 -16.85 5.77
CA ASP A 131 10.51 -17.77 5.92
C ASP A 131 11.24 -17.55 7.26
N ARG A 132 11.19 -16.33 7.81
CA ARG A 132 11.75 -16.02 9.13
C ARG A 132 10.99 -16.67 10.27
N GLN A 133 9.66 -16.81 10.15
CA GLN A 133 8.83 -17.38 11.20
C GLN A 133 7.77 -18.33 10.60
N PRO A 134 7.87 -19.65 10.86
CA PRO A 134 6.96 -20.62 10.26
C PRO A 134 5.50 -20.42 10.65
N SER A 135 5.20 -19.86 11.83
CA SER A 135 3.82 -19.54 12.26
C SER A 135 3.14 -18.43 11.43
N ALA A 136 3.91 -17.69 10.62
CA ALA A 136 3.47 -16.51 9.87
C ALA A 136 2.94 -15.34 10.73
N GLU A 137 2.97 -15.42 12.06
CA GLU A 137 2.45 -14.36 12.94
C GLU A 137 3.11 -13.01 12.69
N PHE A 138 4.43 -13.00 12.47
CA PHE A 138 5.16 -11.80 12.12
C PHE A 138 4.69 -11.18 10.80
N ALA A 139 4.55 -11.99 9.75
CA ALA A 139 4.04 -11.54 8.45
C ALA A 139 2.60 -11.02 8.58
N ARG A 140 1.73 -11.74 9.29
CA ARG A 140 0.35 -11.32 9.56
C ARG A 140 0.28 -10.00 10.30
N GLY A 141 1.12 -9.78 11.31
CA GLY A 141 1.18 -8.53 12.08
C GLY A 141 1.58 -7.34 11.21
N HIS A 142 2.60 -7.49 10.38
CA HIS A 142 3.04 -6.45 9.43
C HIS A 142 1.98 -6.16 8.37
N LEU A 143 1.43 -7.21 7.72
CA LEU A 143 0.37 -7.06 6.73
C LEU A 143 -0.88 -6.40 7.33
N HIS A 144 -1.31 -6.84 8.51
CA HIS A 144 -2.48 -6.28 9.17
C HIS A 144 -2.29 -4.79 9.46
N THR A 145 -1.16 -4.41 10.02
CA THR A 145 -0.88 -3.02 10.37
C THR A 145 -0.80 -2.15 9.12
N PHE A 146 -0.02 -2.57 8.13
CA PHE A 146 0.24 -1.81 6.91
C PHE A 146 -1.01 -1.68 6.02
N ILE A 147 -1.68 -2.79 5.72
CA ILE A 147 -2.83 -2.80 4.81
C ILE A 147 -4.02 -2.07 5.45
N THR A 148 -4.21 -2.17 6.78
CA THR A 148 -5.23 -1.37 7.47
C THR A 148 -4.96 0.12 7.35
N ASP A 149 -3.71 0.55 7.53
CA ASP A 149 -3.34 1.96 7.35
C ASP A 149 -3.53 2.42 5.90
N TYR A 150 -3.20 1.57 4.92
CA TYR A 150 -3.42 1.85 3.51
C TYR A 150 -4.91 1.97 3.17
N LEU A 151 -5.75 1.03 3.64
CA LEU A 151 -7.20 1.03 3.40
C LEU A 151 -7.93 2.18 4.12
N SER A 152 -7.36 2.74 5.18
CA SER A 152 -7.97 3.87 5.90
C SER A 152 -8.18 5.08 5.00
N ASP A 153 -7.32 5.28 3.99
CA ASP A 153 -7.45 6.36 3.01
C ASP A 153 -8.69 6.24 2.10
N PHE A 154 -9.20 5.02 1.96
CA PHE A 154 -10.35 4.71 1.12
C PHE A 154 -11.64 4.66 1.94
N SER A 155 -11.55 4.80 3.26
CA SER A 155 -12.68 4.60 4.16
C SER A 155 -13.42 5.91 4.36
N VAL A 156 -14.72 5.93 4.05
CA VAL A 156 -15.65 7.00 4.46
C VAL A 156 -16.65 6.40 5.44
N GLY A 157 -16.44 6.67 6.73
CA GLY A 157 -17.17 5.98 7.80
C GLY A 157 -16.75 4.51 7.90
N LYS A 158 -17.72 3.59 7.82
CA LYS A 158 -17.47 2.13 7.91
C LYS A 158 -17.36 1.42 6.55
N LYS A 159 -17.50 2.14 5.43
CA LYS A 159 -17.51 1.54 4.09
C LYS A 159 -16.29 1.99 3.29
N LEU A 160 -15.68 1.04 2.59
CA LEU A 160 -14.61 1.28 1.64
C LEU A 160 -15.20 1.92 0.37
N GLN A 161 -14.81 3.17 0.08
CA GLN A 161 -15.12 3.81 -1.19
C GLN A 161 -14.02 3.47 -2.20
N LEU A 162 -14.30 2.48 -3.03
CA LEU A 162 -13.40 2.10 -4.12
C LEU A 162 -13.56 3.04 -5.32
N PRO A 163 -12.50 3.23 -6.13
CA PRO A 163 -12.53 4.13 -7.28
C PRO A 163 -13.65 3.75 -8.25
N THR A 164 -14.50 4.73 -8.57
CA THR A 164 -15.51 4.58 -9.60
C THR A 164 -15.04 5.19 -10.93
N TYR A 165 -15.82 5.01 -12.00
CA TYR A 165 -15.52 5.61 -13.32
C TYR A 165 -15.32 7.14 -13.27
N ARG A 166 -15.93 7.84 -12.30
CA ARG A 166 -15.79 9.31 -12.14
C ARG A 166 -14.48 9.75 -11.49
N ASP A 167 -13.85 8.84 -10.75
CA ASP A 167 -12.66 9.11 -9.94
C ASP A 167 -11.38 8.58 -10.61
N SER A 168 -11.53 7.75 -11.64
CA SER A 168 -10.46 6.96 -12.26
C SER A 168 -9.92 7.50 -13.58
N LEU A 169 -10.14 8.79 -13.89
CA LEU A 169 -9.52 9.43 -15.07
C LEU A 169 -8.03 9.78 -14.85
N THR A 170 -7.56 9.78 -13.60
CA THR A 170 -6.13 9.88 -13.26
C THR A 170 -5.59 8.49 -12.95
N GLU A 171 -4.76 7.95 -13.84
CA GLU A 171 -4.18 6.62 -13.72
C GLU A 171 -3.23 6.54 -12.50
N ARG A 172 -3.50 5.59 -11.60
CA ARG A 172 -2.53 5.18 -10.57
C ARG A 172 -1.31 4.55 -11.24
N GLY A 173 -0.17 4.61 -10.57
CA GLY A 173 1.06 4.07 -11.13
C GLY A 173 1.72 4.98 -12.18
N THR A 174 1.31 6.25 -12.25
CA THR A 174 1.93 7.24 -13.16
C THR A 174 2.72 8.28 -12.38
N VAL A 175 3.90 8.61 -12.92
CA VAL A 175 4.75 9.68 -12.39
C VAL A 175 4.58 10.91 -13.27
N GLN A 176 4.18 12.03 -12.67
CA GLN A 176 4.01 13.28 -13.42
C GLN A 176 5.33 14.03 -13.43
N MET A 177 5.96 14.16 -14.59
CA MET A 177 7.20 14.90 -14.78
C MET A 177 6.93 16.39 -14.97
N LEU A 178 7.66 17.25 -14.24
CA LEU A 178 7.70 18.67 -14.52
C LEU A 178 8.67 18.93 -15.68
N THR A 179 8.16 19.52 -16.76
CA THR A 179 9.04 20.00 -17.84
C THR A 179 9.75 21.27 -17.38
N VAL A 180 11.07 21.21 -17.30
CA VAL A 180 11.92 22.34 -16.89
C VAL A 180 12.85 22.76 -18.03
N SER A 181 13.32 24.01 -17.99
CA SER A 181 14.35 24.47 -18.92
C SER A 181 15.67 23.73 -18.69
N ARG A 182 16.52 23.71 -19.72
CA ARG A 182 17.83 23.03 -19.64
C ARG A 182 18.67 23.58 -18.50
N GLU A 183 18.61 24.88 -18.28
CA GLU A 183 19.35 25.59 -17.24
C GLU A 183 18.94 25.08 -15.86
N VAL A 184 17.63 25.01 -15.59
CA VAL A 184 17.08 24.52 -14.31
C VAL A 184 17.42 23.03 -14.11
N ALA A 185 17.32 22.21 -15.15
CA ALA A 185 17.69 20.80 -15.06
C ALA A 185 19.17 20.61 -14.65
N LEU A 186 20.07 21.41 -15.22
CA LEU A 186 21.50 21.39 -14.88
C LEU A 186 21.77 21.88 -13.46
N GLU A 187 21.03 22.89 -12.98
CA GLU A 187 21.13 23.37 -11.60
C GLU A 187 20.68 22.29 -10.60
N VAL A 188 19.55 21.62 -10.86
CA VAL A 188 19.06 20.51 -10.03
C VAL A 188 20.05 19.36 -10.01
N GLN A 189 20.60 18.98 -11.17
CA GLN A 189 21.63 17.94 -11.25
C GLN A 189 22.91 18.35 -10.50
N SER A 190 23.32 19.61 -10.61
CA SER A 190 24.47 20.15 -9.87
C SER A 190 24.24 20.08 -8.36
N LEU A 191 23.06 20.46 -7.88
CA LEU A 191 22.68 20.35 -6.47
C LEU A 191 22.78 18.91 -5.97
N THR A 192 22.18 17.95 -6.67
CA THR A 192 22.25 16.52 -6.32
C THR A 192 23.70 16.03 -6.24
N THR A 193 24.54 16.47 -7.18
CA THR A 193 25.97 16.12 -7.21
C THR A 193 26.72 16.70 -6.01
N VAL A 194 26.46 17.95 -5.65
CA VAL A 194 27.06 18.61 -4.49
C VAL A 194 26.64 17.91 -3.20
N LEU A 195 25.34 17.61 -3.03
CA LEU A 195 24.83 16.88 -1.87
C LEU A 195 25.46 15.48 -1.74
N GLY A 196 25.59 14.75 -2.84
CA GLY A 196 26.29 13.46 -2.87
C GLY A 196 27.77 13.59 -2.47
N SER A 197 28.46 14.65 -2.91
CA SER A 197 29.87 14.88 -2.58
C SER A 197 30.11 15.18 -1.09
N CYS A 198 29.12 15.74 -0.39
CA CYS A 198 29.19 15.97 1.05
C CYS A 198 29.15 14.65 1.84
N LEU A 199 28.47 13.64 1.31
CA LEU A 199 28.26 12.33 1.94
C LEU A 199 29.36 11.36 1.50
N ARG A 200 30.58 11.60 2.00
CA ARG A 200 31.77 10.81 1.65
C ARG A 200 31.51 9.30 1.86
N ASN A 201 31.73 8.50 0.81
CA ASN A 201 31.61 7.04 0.76
C ASN A 201 30.19 6.46 0.94
N VAL A 202 29.13 7.26 0.83
CA VAL A 202 27.74 6.78 0.86
C VAL A 202 27.15 6.88 -0.55
N ILE A 203 26.55 5.79 -1.04
CA ILE A 203 25.76 5.84 -2.27
C ILE A 203 24.46 6.58 -1.95
N CYS A 204 24.23 7.71 -2.62
CA CYS A 204 23.04 8.52 -2.42
C CYS A 204 22.19 8.50 -3.69
N GLN A 205 20.96 8.04 -3.54
CA GLN A 205 19.93 8.19 -4.55
C GLN A 205 19.03 9.37 -4.18
N SER A 206 18.46 10.03 -5.18
CA SER A 206 17.69 11.24 -4.99
C SER A 206 16.42 11.22 -5.84
N VAL A 207 15.36 11.79 -5.27
CA VAL A 207 14.11 12.14 -5.94
C VAL A 207 13.82 13.59 -5.58
N VAL A 208 13.70 14.44 -6.58
CA VAL A 208 13.46 15.89 -6.42
C VAL A 208 12.06 16.19 -6.92
N LEU A 209 11.20 16.69 -6.03
CA LEU A 209 9.82 17.04 -6.32
C LEU A 209 9.61 18.55 -6.20
N PHE A 210 8.73 19.09 -7.04
CA PHE A 210 8.22 20.45 -6.95
C PHE A 210 6.71 20.43 -7.13
N GLU A 211 5.94 20.87 -6.12
CA GLU A 211 4.47 20.86 -6.14
C GLU A 211 3.89 19.51 -6.59
N ASP A 212 4.34 18.42 -5.97
CA ASP A 212 3.98 17.03 -6.27
C ASP A 212 4.46 16.49 -7.63
N LEU A 213 5.12 17.30 -8.46
CA LEU A 213 5.66 16.89 -9.76
C LEU A 213 7.13 16.46 -9.65
N LEU A 214 7.49 15.40 -10.36
CA LEU A 214 8.86 14.90 -10.43
C LEU A 214 9.72 15.81 -11.32
N VAL A 215 10.77 16.39 -10.75
CA VAL A 215 11.75 17.20 -11.48
C VAL A 215 12.94 16.36 -11.93
N SER A 216 13.47 15.53 -11.04
CA SER A 216 14.61 14.66 -11.31
C SER A 216 14.62 13.45 -10.39
N THR A 217 15.07 12.31 -10.90
CA THR A 217 15.31 11.09 -10.13
C THR A 217 16.63 10.45 -10.53
N THR A 218 17.31 9.83 -9.58
CA THR A 218 18.44 8.92 -9.85
C THR A 218 18.09 7.46 -9.53
N LEU A 219 16.85 7.20 -9.10
CA LEU A 219 16.34 5.86 -8.87
C LEU A 219 15.93 5.20 -10.19
N PRO A 220 15.94 3.85 -10.25
CA PRO A 220 15.26 3.13 -11.31
C PRO A 220 13.74 3.45 -11.38
N MET A 221 13.07 3.12 -12.47
CA MET A 221 11.69 3.55 -12.72
C MET A 221 10.69 3.00 -11.69
N ASP A 222 10.76 1.70 -11.37
CA ASP A 222 9.83 1.07 -10.43
C ASP A 222 10.01 1.61 -9.01
N ASP A 223 11.26 1.78 -8.59
CA ASP A 223 11.60 2.36 -7.29
C ASP A 223 11.24 3.85 -7.20
N THR A 224 11.40 4.60 -8.30
CA THR A 224 10.93 5.99 -8.42
C THR A 224 9.43 6.05 -8.24
N LEU A 225 8.68 5.17 -8.89
CA LEU A 225 7.21 5.16 -8.82
C LEU A 225 6.72 4.92 -7.39
N ASN A 226 7.30 3.95 -6.68
CA ASN A 226 6.92 3.63 -5.30
C ASN A 226 7.24 4.79 -4.35
N LEU A 227 8.44 5.36 -4.45
CA LEU A 227 8.84 6.47 -3.60
C LEU A 227 8.04 7.74 -3.90
N TYR A 228 7.76 8.02 -5.18
CA TYR A 228 6.89 9.12 -5.62
C TYR A 228 5.47 8.95 -5.07
N THR A 229 4.91 7.75 -5.18
CA THR A 229 3.57 7.42 -4.67
C THR A 229 3.51 7.62 -3.16
N TYR A 230 4.48 7.10 -2.42
CA TYR A 230 4.59 7.33 -0.98
C TYR A 230 4.72 8.81 -0.63
N ALA A 231 5.55 9.56 -1.37
CA ALA A 231 5.76 10.97 -1.15
C ALA A 231 4.45 11.76 -1.30
N ILE A 232 3.69 11.53 -2.37
CA ILE A 232 2.38 12.18 -2.57
C ILE A 232 1.39 11.81 -1.48
N LEU A 233 1.34 10.52 -1.10
CA LEU A 233 0.38 10.03 -0.11
C LEU A 233 0.64 10.58 1.30
N ARG A 234 1.90 10.83 1.67
CA ARG A 234 2.30 11.04 3.07
C ARG A 234 3.29 12.17 3.35
N LEU A 235 4.09 12.60 2.39
CA LEU A 235 5.21 13.53 2.61
C LEU A 235 4.98 14.95 2.07
N THR A 236 3.94 15.16 1.26
CA THR A 236 3.65 16.48 0.70
C THR A 236 3.26 17.48 1.78
N PRO A 237 3.56 18.78 1.64
CA PRO A 237 3.13 19.80 2.59
C PRO A 237 1.63 19.74 2.91
N SER A 238 0.82 19.45 1.89
CA SER A 238 -0.63 19.23 2.00
C SER A 238 -0.99 18.02 2.87
N ALA A 239 -0.19 16.94 2.81
CA ALA A 239 -0.34 15.76 3.66
C ALA A 239 0.15 15.98 5.10
N LEU A 240 1.12 16.88 5.31
CA LEU A 240 1.70 17.18 6.62
C LEU A 240 0.93 18.26 7.40
N SER A 241 0.21 19.16 6.72
CA SER A 241 -0.75 20.06 7.37
C SER A 241 -2.04 19.28 7.66
N SER A 242 -2.41 19.09 8.93
CA SER A 242 -3.44 18.15 9.43
C SER A 242 -4.89 18.32 8.92
N ASN A 243 -5.15 19.08 7.85
CA ASN A 243 -6.48 19.53 7.45
C ASN A 243 -6.88 19.17 6.01
N GLY A 244 -6.19 18.23 5.36
CA GLY A 244 -6.55 17.76 4.03
C GLY A 244 -6.46 16.24 3.91
N ASN A 245 -7.51 15.61 3.39
CA ASN A 245 -7.34 14.33 2.70
C ASN A 245 -6.46 14.60 1.48
N SER A 246 -5.14 14.48 1.66
CA SER A 246 -4.16 14.74 0.62
C SER A 246 -4.13 13.58 -0.37
N TRP A 247 -5.04 13.64 -1.32
CA TRP A 247 -4.94 12.97 -2.60
C TRP A 247 -4.97 14.09 -3.65
N SER A 248 -3.81 14.56 -4.09
CA SER A 248 -3.71 15.68 -5.04
C SER A 248 -4.25 15.34 -6.44
N TYR A 249 -4.56 14.06 -6.72
CA TYR A 249 -5.29 13.64 -7.92
C TYR A 249 -6.80 13.46 -7.72
N LEU A 250 -7.30 13.31 -6.49
CA LEU A 250 -8.74 13.25 -6.18
C LEU A 250 -9.26 14.60 -5.66
N ARG A 251 -9.61 15.48 -6.60
CA ARG A 251 -10.50 16.65 -6.48
C ARG A 251 -10.34 17.60 -5.28
N LYS A 252 -10.22 18.87 -5.68
CA LYS A 252 -10.92 20.03 -5.11
C LYS A 252 -12.44 19.73 -5.00
N GLY A 253 -12.92 19.27 -3.85
CA GLY A 253 -14.35 19.01 -3.63
C GLY A 253 -14.70 18.53 -2.22
N GLY A 254 -15.15 19.46 -1.37
CA GLY A 254 -16.15 19.26 -0.30
C GLY A 254 -15.80 18.33 0.88
N TYR A 255 -15.42 18.95 1.99
CA TYR A 255 -15.20 18.35 3.32
C TYR A 255 -16.42 17.63 3.91
N VAL A 256 -16.19 16.49 4.58
CA VAL A 256 -16.91 16.12 5.82
C VAL A 256 -15.92 15.40 6.76
N ASN A 257 -15.76 15.91 7.98
CA ASN A 257 -14.93 15.33 9.03
C ASN A 257 -15.54 14.01 9.53
N ALA A 258 -14.67 13.03 9.80
CA ALA A 258 -14.98 11.92 10.70
C ALA A 258 -13.96 11.94 11.85
N ASP A 259 -14.45 12.16 13.06
CA ASP A 259 -13.67 12.00 14.29
C ASP A 259 -13.30 10.53 14.46
N THR A 260 -12.00 10.23 14.47
CA THR A 260 -11.50 8.87 14.74
C THR A 260 -11.25 8.72 16.23
N THR A 261 -12.14 7.99 16.91
CA THR A 261 -11.95 7.57 18.30
C THR A 261 -10.81 6.56 18.40
N LEU A 262 -9.77 6.89 19.20
CA LEU A 262 -8.68 6.00 19.57
C LEU A 262 -9.23 4.75 20.30
N SER A 263 -9.02 3.57 19.73
CA SER A 263 -9.08 2.31 20.47
C SER A 263 -7.67 1.85 20.83
N SER A 264 -7.38 1.88 22.12
CA SER A 264 -6.20 1.29 22.76
C SER A 264 -6.10 -0.20 22.46
N ALA A 265 -5.02 -0.62 21.80
CA ALA A 265 -4.61 -2.02 21.72
C ALA A 265 -3.22 -2.14 22.35
N ASN A 266 -3.19 -2.62 23.59
CA ASN A 266 -1.97 -3.01 24.30
C ASN A 266 -1.42 -4.31 23.70
N GLY A 267 -0.11 -4.39 23.48
CA GLY A 267 0.62 -5.67 23.62
C GLY A 267 1.28 -6.29 22.39
N ALA A 268 1.47 -5.58 21.26
CA ALA A 268 2.38 -6.04 20.21
C ALA A 268 3.56 -5.07 20.12
N ALA A 269 4.79 -5.59 20.02
CA ALA A 269 5.99 -4.80 19.78
C ALA A 269 5.71 -3.75 18.69
N SER A 270 5.94 -2.48 19.03
CA SER A 270 5.56 -1.30 18.23
C SER A 270 6.13 -1.40 16.81
N ALA A 271 5.34 -1.94 15.89
CA ALA A 271 5.72 -2.07 14.48
C ALA A 271 5.80 -0.68 13.85
N GLU A 272 6.81 -0.46 13.00
CA GLU A 272 6.90 0.75 12.19
C GLU A 272 5.62 0.90 11.36
N ARG A 273 4.94 2.05 11.49
CA ARG A 273 3.69 2.37 10.76
C ARG A 273 3.97 3.50 9.77
N PRO A 274 4.63 3.22 8.64
CA PRO A 274 5.11 4.25 7.72
C PRO A 274 3.98 5.05 7.07
N LEU A 275 2.76 4.49 7.02
CA LEU A 275 1.59 5.15 6.44
C LEU A 275 0.81 6.02 7.44
N GLN A 276 1.22 6.16 8.71
CA GLN A 276 0.53 7.03 9.65
C GLN A 276 1.04 8.46 9.59
N ARG A 277 0.19 9.38 9.10
CA ARG A 277 0.53 10.81 8.94
C ARG A 277 0.89 11.51 10.26
N GLU A 278 0.19 11.16 11.34
CA GLU A 278 0.37 11.76 12.66
C GLU A 278 1.78 11.56 13.25
N LYS A 279 2.55 10.62 12.70
CA LYS A 279 3.93 10.33 13.12
C LYS A 279 4.98 11.09 12.32
N LEU A 280 4.59 11.87 11.31
CA LEU A 280 5.50 12.65 10.47
C LEU A 280 5.40 14.12 10.85
N SER A 281 6.54 14.74 11.19
CA SER A 281 6.59 16.16 11.53
C SER A 281 7.77 16.86 10.87
N LYS A 282 7.59 18.13 10.51
CA LYS A 282 8.66 18.94 9.93
C LYS A 282 9.50 19.55 11.05
N GLY A 283 10.78 19.21 11.06
CA GLY A 283 11.80 19.81 11.91
C GLY A 283 12.06 21.27 11.58
N LYS A 284 12.63 22.01 12.55
CA LYS A 284 13.01 23.43 12.37
C LYS A 284 14.13 23.63 11.33
N ASP A 285 14.87 22.58 11.04
CA ASP A 285 15.93 22.48 10.03
C ASP A 285 15.39 22.18 8.62
N GLY A 286 14.09 21.93 8.47
CA GLY A 286 13.45 21.63 7.19
C GLY A 286 13.42 20.14 6.83
N PHE A 287 14.03 19.28 7.63
CA PHE A 287 13.92 17.83 7.46
C PHE A 287 12.60 17.30 8.03
N VAL A 288 12.02 16.29 7.40
CA VAL A 288 10.85 15.59 7.93
C VAL A 288 11.36 14.49 8.84
N ALA A 289 11.01 14.57 10.12
CA ALA A 289 11.27 13.55 11.11
C ALA A 289 10.06 12.63 11.25
N ALA A 290 10.33 11.35 11.48
CA ALA A 290 9.31 10.39 11.82
C ALA A 290 9.47 9.97 13.28
N ASP A 291 8.41 10.11 14.07
CA ASP A 291 8.34 9.64 15.46
C ASP A 291 8.09 8.13 15.46
N PHE A 292 9.08 7.35 15.04
CA PHE A 292 9.10 5.91 15.25
C PHE A 292 9.66 5.64 16.65
N VAL A 293 8.77 5.55 17.65
CA VAL A 293 9.18 5.24 19.03
C VAL A 293 9.56 3.76 19.15
N THR A 294 10.65 3.45 19.85
CA THR A 294 10.62 2.39 20.86
C THR A 294 11.38 2.76 22.14
N THR A 295 10.67 2.55 23.26
CA THR A 295 11.13 2.31 24.63
C THR A 295 11.82 3.46 25.39
N GLU A 296 11.23 3.75 26.54
CA GLU A 296 11.83 4.45 27.66
C GLU A 296 13.26 3.94 27.92
N ILE A 297 14.26 4.73 27.53
CA ILE A 297 15.49 5.05 28.26
C ILE A 297 16.22 6.08 27.38
N ARG A 298 16.09 7.35 27.78
CA ARG A 298 17.00 8.45 27.46
C ARG A 298 17.24 8.75 25.95
N GLY A 299 16.33 9.55 25.38
CA GLY A 299 16.55 10.32 24.15
C GLY A 299 15.99 9.65 22.91
N ALA A 300 14.80 10.09 22.46
CA ALA A 300 14.25 9.69 21.17
C ALA A 300 15.14 10.22 20.04
N VAL A 301 15.86 9.33 19.37
CA VAL A 301 16.54 9.65 18.11
C VAL A 301 15.53 9.39 17.00
N PRO A 302 15.14 10.38 16.19
CA PRO A 302 14.25 10.15 15.06
C PRO A 302 14.91 9.13 14.11
N LEU A 303 14.22 8.02 13.87
CA LEU A 303 14.68 6.97 12.96
C LEU A 303 14.25 7.34 11.54
N ASN A 304 15.19 7.30 10.60
CA ASN A 304 14.85 7.37 9.17
C ASN A 304 14.33 6.00 8.74
N PRO A 305 13.17 5.93 8.05
CA PRO A 305 12.64 4.64 7.64
C PRO A 305 13.61 3.98 6.66
N ILE A 306 13.81 2.68 6.83
CA ILE A 306 14.64 1.87 5.94
C ILE A 306 13.75 1.37 4.81
N LEU A 307 14.06 1.78 3.59
CA LEU A 307 13.37 1.34 2.38
C LEU A 307 14.14 0.22 1.70
N TRP A 308 13.42 -0.77 1.19
CA TRP A 308 13.88 -1.81 0.29
C TRP A 308 13.57 -1.40 -1.15
N PHE A 309 14.60 -1.23 -1.96
CA PHE A 309 14.43 -0.96 -3.39
C PHE A 309 14.55 -2.26 -4.18
N HIS A 310 13.53 -2.58 -4.98
CA HIS A 310 13.36 -3.92 -5.54
C HIS A 310 14.39 -4.20 -6.64
N GLN A 311 14.69 -3.20 -7.46
CA GLN A 311 15.66 -3.34 -8.55
C GLN A 311 17.10 -3.14 -8.09
N ALA A 312 17.31 -2.42 -6.98
CA ALA A 312 18.63 -2.26 -6.37
C ALA A 312 19.00 -3.41 -5.41
N GLU A 313 18.03 -4.23 -4.97
CA GLU A 313 18.17 -5.23 -3.89
C GLU A 313 18.84 -4.70 -2.60
N GLU A 314 18.73 -3.38 -2.39
CA GLU A 314 19.45 -2.67 -1.35
C GLU A 314 18.48 -2.03 -0.34
N ARG A 315 18.93 -1.98 0.91
CA ARG A 315 18.26 -1.24 1.98
C ARG A 315 18.87 0.14 2.11
N MET A 316 18.05 1.17 1.99
CA MET A 316 18.49 2.56 2.08
C MET A 316 17.71 3.32 3.15
N TYR A 317 18.38 4.24 3.83
CA TYR A 317 17.71 5.16 4.75
C TYR A 317 17.07 6.28 3.96
N LEU A 318 15.77 6.50 4.17
CA LEU A 318 15.08 7.62 3.56
C LEU A 318 15.34 8.90 4.36
N CYS A 319 15.88 9.92 3.69
CA CYS A 319 16.02 11.26 4.24
C CYS A 319 15.15 12.23 3.43
N VAL A 320 14.22 12.91 4.08
CA VAL A 320 13.27 13.81 3.42
C VAL A 320 13.55 15.25 3.85
N TYR A 321 13.87 16.10 2.89
CA TYR A 321 14.06 17.53 3.11
C TYR A 321 13.01 18.31 2.35
N GLN A 322 12.37 19.26 3.03
CA GLN A 322 11.37 20.13 2.42
C GLN A 322 11.80 21.60 2.58
N HIS A 323 12.29 22.17 1.48
CA HIS A 323 12.54 23.61 1.40
C HIS A 323 11.23 24.40 1.63
N LYS A 324 11.31 25.52 2.34
CA LYS A 324 10.20 26.36 2.84
C LYS A 324 8.91 26.33 1.99
N ASN A 325 7.75 26.23 2.64
CA ASN A 325 6.49 26.76 2.08
C ASN A 325 6.53 28.29 2.16
#